data_AF-A0A4U7JE95-F1
#
_entry.id   AF-A0A4U7JE95-F1
#
_cell.length_a   1.000
_cell.length_b   1.000
_cell.length_c   1.000
_cell.angle_alpha   90.00
_cell.angle_beta   90.00
_cell.angle_gamma   90.00
#
_symmetry.space_group_name_H-M   'P 1'
#
loop_
_entity.id
_entity.type
_entity.pdbx_description
1 polymer ?
#
loop_
_entity_poly.entity_id
_entity_poly.type
_entity_poly.pdbx_seq_one_letter_code
_entity_poly.pdbx_strand_id
1 'polypeptide(L)'
;MKNKSLIAMGLAILLAGGSVISSYAAVKSDEVILLNIGKPNMLVSGIETAIDTDTKVTPVLVNNTTLVPIRAIIEAFGGQVSWDSKSKKVTITYNKNKVELWLNNTSAVVNGKKVTTTIAPKEINGRTMVPLKFVSENLGLCVNWEGTTKSISIGSPTDYVASFGSEKINKAEFYIYLSNAKNYLKNYMAQYAGTLTIEENIWDTVINNKTAATLAKEMALDYSKEHAIFLARAKANNTVLTSEELSKIDNSIEQIIMQEGSKEASEKSLKEFYGVSLAEYSQFLKDYELANKNLQAELRNLPISDDEILKAYESNKAGYDKVTVKHILFMADSSKSAEEHETIKKKAEDILHKVNAGEDFASLAKEYSEDPGSKNTGGEYTFGRGEMVKEFEDWSFQAKEGDTGIIKTSYGYHIMKFVKRSTFEDVKESIRTQLINNAADLYIDKLVTESKYVVVKNNSVYESIEVK
;
A
#
# COMPACT_ATOMS: atom_id res chain seq x y z
N MET A 1 7.18 -10.42 16.74
CA MET A 1 7.00 -8.99 16.43
C MET A 1 5.49 -8.76 16.38
N LYS A 2 4.92 -7.99 17.32
CA LYS A 2 3.46 -7.76 17.31
C LYS A 2 3.11 -6.95 16.06
N ASN A 3 2.10 -7.39 15.30
CA ASN A 3 1.52 -6.66 14.18
C ASN A 3 1.11 -5.26 14.65
N LYS A 4 1.96 -4.26 14.41
CA LYS A 4 1.48 -2.88 14.30
C LYS A 4 0.88 -2.77 12.92
N SER A 5 -0.31 -2.18 12.79
CA SER A 5 -0.92 -1.99 11.49
C SER A 5 0.03 -1.19 10.59
N LEU A 6 0.02 -1.54 9.32
CA LEU A 6 0.98 -1.14 8.30
C LEU A 6 0.88 0.31 7.84
N ILE A 7 -0.01 1.11 8.43
CA ILE A 7 -0.11 2.56 8.17
C ILE A 7 1.25 3.27 8.40
N ALA A 8 2.09 2.76 9.31
CA ALA A 8 3.41 3.34 9.59
C ALA A 8 4.48 3.05 8.52
N MET A 9 4.21 2.17 7.55
CA MET A 9 5.09 1.91 6.41
C MET A 9 4.50 2.48 5.12
N GLY A 10 3.82 3.64 5.24
CA GLY A 10 3.57 4.49 4.10
C GLY A 10 4.89 4.77 3.39
N LEU A 11 4.91 4.54 2.08
CA LEU A 11 5.98 4.99 1.19
C LEU A 11 6.11 6.52 1.32
N ALA A 12 6.88 6.97 2.31
CA ALA A 12 7.29 8.35 2.45
C ALA A 12 8.43 8.62 1.46
N ILE A 13 8.13 8.55 0.15
CA ILE A 13 9.05 9.03 -0.90
C ILE A 13 8.25 9.78 -1.96
N LEU A 14 8.44 11.11 -1.92
CA LEU A 14 8.41 12.12 -3.00
C LEU A 14 7.08 12.48 -3.67
N LEU A 15 6.51 13.62 -3.22
CA LEU A 15 5.63 14.46 -4.02
C LEU A 15 6.08 15.93 -3.95
N ALA A 16 6.64 16.45 -5.05
CA ALA A 16 6.75 17.88 -5.33
C ALA A 16 6.57 18.17 -6.83
N GLY A 17 5.47 18.86 -7.18
CA GLY A 17 5.40 19.83 -8.29
C GLY A 17 4.92 19.40 -9.69
N GLY A 18 3.72 19.89 -10.08
CA GLY A 18 3.41 20.52 -11.39
C GLY A 18 2.97 19.71 -12.66
N SER A 19 1.65 19.67 -12.93
CA SER A 19 0.84 19.50 -14.19
C SER A 19 1.53 19.10 -15.54
N VAL A 20 1.07 18.13 -16.36
CA VAL A 20 -0.17 18.06 -17.21
C VAL A 20 -0.45 16.68 -17.91
N ILE A 21 -1.74 16.32 -18.04
CA ILE A 21 -2.57 15.51 -19.00
C ILE A 21 -1.93 14.59 -20.11
N SER A 22 -2.31 13.28 -20.18
CA SER A 22 -3.16 12.65 -21.25
C SER A 22 -3.25 11.10 -21.28
N SER A 23 -4.51 10.63 -21.30
CA SER A 23 -5.18 9.42 -21.86
C SER A 23 -4.53 8.01 -21.88
N TYR A 24 -5.24 7.08 -21.24
CA TYR A 24 -5.06 5.63 -21.22
C TYR A 24 -5.85 4.91 -22.33
N ALA A 25 -5.31 3.80 -22.86
CA ALA A 25 -6.02 2.84 -23.71
C ALA A 25 -6.34 1.55 -22.91
N ALA A 26 -7.51 0.95 -23.17
CA ALA A 26 -8.07 -0.16 -22.42
C ALA A 26 -7.37 -1.52 -22.70
N VAL A 27 -7.18 -2.33 -21.65
CA VAL A 27 -6.60 -3.69 -21.69
C VAL A 27 -7.73 -4.74 -21.67
N LYS A 28 -7.58 -5.80 -22.47
CA LYS A 28 -8.47 -6.96 -22.62
C LYS A 28 -8.45 -7.86 -21.37
N SER A 29 -9.58 -8.47 -21.00
CA SER A 29 -9.71 -9.39 -19.85
C SER A 29 -9.08 -10.77 -20.10
N ASP A 30 -8.46 -11.35 -19.07
CA ASP A 30 -7.88 -12.70 -19.10
C ASP A 30 -8.95 -13.81 -19.21
N GLU A 31 -8.79 -14.76 -20.14
CA GLU A 31 -9.64 -15.95 -20.27
C GLU A 31 -9.24 -17.03 -19.25
N VAL A 32 -10.23 -17.65 -18.58
CA VAL A 32 -10.04 -18.77 -17.63
C VAL A 32 -11.01 -19.90 -17.95
N ILE A 33 -10.53 -21.14 -17.93
CA ILE A 33 -11.33 -22.35 -18.10
C ILE A 33 -11.41 -23.11 -16.77
N LEU A 34 -12.62 -23.49 -16.35
CA LEU A 34 -12.85 -24.41 -15.23
C LEU A 34 -13.43 -25.73 -15.75
N LEU A 35 -12.86 -26.85 -15.33
CA LEU A 35 -13.32 -28.19 -15.71
C LEU A 35 -13.32 -29.14 -14.51
N ASN A 36 -14.19 -30.13 -14.54
CA ASN A 36 -14.34 -31.11 -13.47
C ASN A 36 -14.13 -32.53 -14.01
N ILE A 37 -13.46 -33.37 -13.22
CA ILE A 37 -13.27 -34.79 -13.58
C ILE A 37 -14.63 -35.48 -13.74
N GLY A 38 -14.81 -36.20 -14.85
CA GLY A 38 -16.03 -36.94 -15.15
C GLY A 38 -17.23 -36.09 -15.60
N LYS A 39 -17.03 -34.78 -15.83
CA LYS A 39 -18.08 -33.90 -16.38
C LYS A 39 -17.84 -33.62 -17.86
N PRO A 40 -18.88 -33.61 -18.71
CA PRO A 40 -18.74 -33.35 -20.15
C PRO A 40 -18.63 -31.86 -20.51
N ASN A 41 -18.92 -30.97 -19.56
CA ASN A 41 -18.89 -29.52 -19.76
C ASN A 41 -17.77 -28.88 -18.94
N MET A 42 -17.26 -27.76 -19.46
CA MET A 42 -16.35 -26.83 -18.81
C MET A 42 -17.01 -25.44 -18.76
N LEU A 43 -16.47 -24.53 -17.95
CA LEU A 43 -16.82 -23.12 -18.00
C LEU A 43 -15.68 -22.38 -18.69
N VAL A 44 -15.97 -21.64 -19.77
CA VAL A 44 -15.02 -20.73 -20.42
C VAL A 44 -15.43 -19.32 -20.07
N SER A 45 -14.63 -18.64 -19.24
CA SER A 45 -14.95 -17.29 -18.73
C SER A 45 -16.36 -17.20 -18.14
N GLY A 46 -16.78 -18.26 -17.43
CA GLY A 46 -18.10 -18.38 -16.79
C GLY A 46 -19.22 -18.93 -17.68
N ILE A 47 -18.99 -19.12 -18.98
CA ILE A 47 -19.98 -19.65 -19.92
C ILE A 47 -19.82 -21.17 -20.04
N GLU A 48 -20.89 -21.92 -19.76
CA GLU A 48 -20.90 -23.37 -19.91
C GLU A 48 -20.71 -23.79 -21.37
N THR A 49 -19.69 -24.61 -21.62
CA THR A 49 -19.24 -25.04 -22.95
C THR A 49 -18.93 -26.53 -22.91
N ALA A 50 -19.36 -27.28 -23.92
CA ALA A 50 -19.06 -28.71 -24.02
C ALA A 50 -17.56 -28.95 -24.31
N ILE A 51 -16.99 -29.97 -23.67
CA ILE A 51 -15.57 -30.34 -23.85
C ILE A 51 -15.35 -31.14 -25.15
N ASP A 52 -16.36 -31.89 -25.59
CA ASP A 52 -16.41 -32.58 -26.88
C ASP A 52 -17.86 -32.60 -27.38
N THR A 53 -18.02 -32.81 -28.69
CA THR A 53 -19.32 -33.08 -29.32
C THR A 53 -20.02 -34.35 -28.79
N ASP A 54 -19.27 -35.34 -28.30
CA ASP A 54 -19.81 -36.53 -27.63
C ASP A 54 -19.75 -36.35 -26.11
N THR A 55 -20.92 -36.29 -25.47
CA THR A 55 -21.08 -36.10 -24.03
C THR A 55 -20.54 -37.26 -23.17
N LYS A 56 -20.16 -38.39 -23.78
CA LYS A 56 -19.48 -39.50 -23.09
C LYS A 56 -17.98 -39.25 -22.92
N VAL A 57 -17.43 -38.24 -23.60
CA VAL A 57 -16.02 -37.89 -23.50
C VAL A 57 -15.88 -36.85 -22.39
N THR A 58 -15.23 -37.26 -21.30
CA THR A 58 -15.02 -36.42 -20.11
C THR A 58 -13.56 -36.41 -19.69
N PRO A 59 -13.06 -35.40 -18.97
CA PRO A 59 -11.76 -35.45 -18.31
C PRO A 59 -11.67 -36.68 -17.39
N VAL A 60 -10.58 -37.45 -17.47
CA VAL A 60 -10.35 -38.66 -16.67
C VAL A 60 -9.05 -38.60 -15.90
N LEU A 61 -9.01 -39.21 -14.73
CA LEU A 61 -7.79 -39.34 -13.93
C LEU A 61 -7.17 -40.73 -14.16
N VAL A 62 -5.95 -40.79 -14.65
CA VAL A 62 -5.20 -42.02 -14.91
C VAL A 62 -3.84 -41.91 -14.25
N ASN A 63 -3.54 -42.77 -13.27
CA ASN A 63 -2.28 -42.74 -12.50
C ASN A 63 -1.94 -41.32 -11.99
N ASN A 64 -2.92 -40.67 -11.34
CA ASN A 64 -2.80 -39.30 -10.82
C ASN A 64 -2.52 -38.21 -11.88
N THR A 65 -2.72 -38.52 -13.17
CA THR A 65 -2.58 -37.57 -14.28
C THR A 65 -3.94 -37.37 -14.95
N THR A 66 -4.36 -36.12 -15.09
CA THR A 66 -5.59 -35.81 -15.83
C THR A 66 -5.35 -35.92 -17.33
N LEU A 67 -6.16 -36.74 -18.01
CA LEU A 67 -6.22 -36.81 -19.46
C LEU A 67 -7.51 -36.14 -19.96
N VAL A 68 -7.41 -35.36 -21.04
CA VAL A 68 -8.53 -34.61 -21.63
C VAL A 68 -8.52 -34.66 -23.16
N PRO A 69 -9.68 -34.49 -23.82
CA PRO A 69 -9.72 -34.17 -25.24
C PRO A 69 -9.36 -32.69 -25.41
N ILE A 70 -8.08 -32.41 -25.63
CA ILE A 70 -7.49 -31.08 -25.44
C ILE A 70 -7.98 -29.99 -26.41
N ARG A 71 -8.69 -30.36 -27.48
CA ARG A 71 -9.08 -29.43 -28.56
C ARG A 71 -9.90 -28.25 -28.05
N ALA A 72 -11.03 -28.51 -27.41
CA ALA A 72 -11.93 -27.44 -26.96
C ALA A 72 -11.23 -26.47 -25.99
N ILE A 73 -10.37 -27.01 -25.11
CA ILE A 73 -9.58 -26.23 -24.16
C ILE A 73 -8.63 -25.28 -24.90
N ILE A 74 -7.90 -25.78 -25.91
CA ILE A 74 -6.89 -24.98 -26.62
C ILE A 74 -7.53 -23.99 -27.57
N GLU A 75 -8.61 -24.36 -28.27
CA GLU A 75 -9.35 -23.46 -29.15
C GLU A 75 -10.03 -22.33 -28.38
N ALA A 76 -10.47 -22.58 -27.14
CA ALA A 76 -11.01 -21.54 -26.26
C ALA A 76 -9.97 -20.46 -25.88
N PHE A 77 -8.67 -20.80 -25.88
CA PHE A 77 -7.58 -19.81 -25.74
C PHE A 77 -7.11 -19.25 -27.10
N GLY A 78 -7.75 -19.61 -28.22
CA GLY A 78 -7.33 -19.21 -29.57
C GLY A 78 -6.15 -19.99 -30.15
N GLY A 79 -5.78 -21.13 -29.55
CA GLY A 79 -4.79 -22.07 -30.11
C GLY A 79 -5.37 -22.99 -31.17
N GLN A 80 -4.53 -23.87 -31.73
CA GLN A 80 -4.90 -24.83 -32.77
C GLN A 80 -4.46 -26.25 -32.40
N VAL A 81 -5.27 -27.23 -32.80
CA VAL A 81 -4.99 -28.66 -32.61
C VAL A 81 -5.18 -29.40 -33.93
N SER A 82 -4.14 -30.08 -34.40
CA SER A 82 -4.18 -30.97 -35.56
C SER A 82 -3.88 -32.42 -35.19
N TRP A 83 -4.47 -33.34 -35.94
CA TRP A 83 -4.31 -34.78 -35.79
C TRP A 83 -3.82 -35.38 -37.11
N ASP A 84 -2.74 -36.14 -37.05
CA ASP A 84 -2.25 -36.97 -38.16
C ASP A 84 -2.49 -38.45 -37.82
N SER A 85 -3.42 -39.07 -38.56
CA SER A 85 -3.80 -40.47 -38.37
C SER A 85 -2.72 -41.46 -38.78
N LYS A 86 -1.84 -41.12 -39.73
CA LYS A 86 -0.79 -42.03 -40.21
C LYS A 86 0.29 -42.20 -39.15
N SER A 87 0.74 -41.09 -38.58
CA SER A 87 1.74 -41.11 -37.51
C SER A 87 1.13 -41.23 -36.11
N LYS A 88 -0.21 -41.23 -35.99
CA LYS A 88 -0.94 -41.17 -34.71
C LYS A 88 -0.47 -40.01 -33.82
N LYS A 89 -0.28 -38.85 -34.43
CA LYS A 89 0.33 -37.67 -33.81
C LYS A 89 -0.68 -36.56 -33.60
N VAL A 90 -0.74 -36.04 -32.38
CA VAL A 90 -1.39 -34.77 -32.04
C VAL A 90 -0.33 -33.67 -32.12
N THR A 91 -0.67 -32.55 -32.78
CA THR A 91 0.14 -31.33 -32.79
C THR A 91 -0.71 -30.17 -32.28
N ILE A 92 -0.20 -29.47 -31.27
CA ILE A 92 -0.90 -28.41 -30.55
C ILE A 92 -0.04 -27.16 -30.61
N THR A 93 -0.64 -26.04 -30.99
CA THR A 93 0.03 -24.74 -31.07
C THR A 93 -0.77 -23.68 -30.37
N TYR A 94 -0.10 -22.87 -29.55
CA TYR A 94 -0.68 -21.70 -28.91
C TYR A 94 0.41 -20.63 -28.78
N ASN A 95 0.10 -19.39 -29.17
CA ASN A 95 1.09 -18.32 -29.33
C ASN A 95 2.29 -18.77 -30.17
N LYS A 96 3.50 -18.77 -29.59
CA LYS A 96 4.75 -19.22 -30.24
C LYS A 96 5.12 -20.66 -29.87
N ASN A 97 4.36 -21.30 -28.99
CA ASN A 97 4.67 -22.63 -28.47
C ASN A 97 4.00 -23.73 -29.28
N LYS A 98 4.70 -24.85 -29.43
CA LYS A 98 4.26 -26.03 -30.14
C LYS A 98 4.58 -27.29 -29.33
N VAL A 99 3.59 -28.16 -29.17
CA VAL A 99 3.72 -29.47 -28.52
C VAL A 99 3.23 -30.55 -29.49
N GLU A 100 4.06 -31.57 -29.68
CA GLU A 100 3.74 -32.75 -30.50
C GLU A 100 3.81 -34.01 -29.63
N LEU A 101 2.74 -34.80 -29.64
CA LEU A 101 2.66 -36.08 -28.93
C LEU A 101 2.15 -37.19 -29.84
N TRP A 102 2.54 -38.43 -29.53
CA TRP A 102 2.13 -39.62 -30.27
C TRP A 102 1.30 -40.54 -29.39
N LEU A 103 0.25 -41.13 -29.95
CA LEU A 103 -0.62 -42.07 -29.24
C LEU A 103 0.18 -43.25 -28.69
N ASN A 104 -0.05 -43.59 -27.42
CA ASN A 104 0.64 -44.67 -26.71
C ASN A 104 2.18 -44.52 -26.64
N ASN A 105 2.71 -43.30 -26.81
CA ASN A 105 4.13 -43.01 -26.68
C ASN A 105 4.35 -41.88 -25.64
N THR A 106 5.29 -42.09 -24.72
CA THR A 106 5.66 -41.08 -23.70
C THR A 106 6.67 -40.06 -24.22
N SER A 107 7.27 -40.28 -25.40
CA SER A 107 8.08 -39.26 -26.06
C SER A 107 7.19 -38.18 -26.68
N ALA A 108 7.59 -36.93 -26.49
CA ALA A 108 6.98 -35.74 -27.06
C ALA A 108 8.05 -34.81 -27.65
N VAL A 109 7.64 -33.87 -28.48
CA VAL A 109 8.50 -32.78 -28.98
C VAL A 109 7.88 -31.45 -28.61
N VAL A 110 8.61 -30.63 -27.88
CA VAL A 110 8.20 -29.28 -27.45
C VAL A 110 9.16 -28.28 -28.08
N ASN A 111 8.64 -27.38 -28.91
CA ASN A 111 9.43 -26.36 -29.61
C ASN A 111 10.68 -26.93 -30.30
N GLY A 112 10.55 -28.12 -30.92
CA GLY A 112 11.63 -28.83 -31.61
C GLY A 112 12.55 -29.66 -30.71
N LYS A 113 12.43 -29.58 -29.38
CA LYS A 113 13.22 -30.37 -28.43
C LYS A 113 12.46 -31.62 -27.99
N LYS A 114 13.14 -32.77 -27.96
CA LYS A 114 12.57 -34.02 -27.46
C LYS A 114 12.47 -33.99 -25.93
N VAL A 115 11.28 -34.30 -25.42
CA VAL A 115 10.96 -34.38 -23.98
C VAL A 115 10.09 -35.61 -23.71
N THR A 116 9.95 -36.00 -22.45
CA THR A 116 9.11 -37.14 -22.04
C THR A 116 7.97 -36.69 -21.12
N THR A 117 6.79 -37.27 -21.32
CA THR A 117 5.64 -37.16 -20.41
C THR A 117 5.55 -38.40 -19.52
N THR A 118 5.06 -38.23 -18.30
CA THR A 118 4.85 -39.32 -17.33
C THR A 118 3.82 -40.34 -17.81
N ILE A 119 2.81 -39.88 -18.56
CA ILE A 119 1.77 -40.71 -19.15
C ILE A 119 1.65 -40.39 -20.64
N ALA A 120 1.60 -41.43 -21.47
CA ALA A 120 1.38 -41.29 -22.90
C ALA A 120 -0.08 -40.87 -23.19
N PRO A 121 -0.34 -40.14 -24.29
CA PRO A 121 -1.69 -40.00 -24.82
C PRO A 121 -2.37 -41.35 -25.01
N LYS A 122 -3.66 -41.43 -24.71
CA LYS A 122 -4.46 -42.66 -24.80
C LYS A 122 -5.71 -42.47 -25.62
N GLU A 123 -6.18 -43.54 -26.24
CA GLU A 123 -7.51 -43.55 -26.87
C GLU A 123 -8.54 -43.96 -25.83
N ILE A 124 -9.54 -43.12 -25.58
CA ILE A 124 -10.66 -43.38 -24.67
C ILE A 124 -11.93 -42.88 -25.36
N ASN A 125 -12.95 -43.74 -25.45
CA ASN A 125 -14.22 -43.43 -26.13
C ASN A 125 -14.02 -42.87 -27.56
N GLY A 126 -13.05 -43.41 -28.32
CA GLY A 126 -12.76 -42.97 -29.69
C GLY A 126 -12.15 -41.56 -29.80
N ARG A 127 -11.63 -41.01 -28.70
CA ARG A 127 -10.89 -39.74 -28.67
C ARG A 127 -9.47 -39.93 -28.14
N THR A 128 -8.53 -39.22 -28.76
CA THR A 128 -7.17 -39.11 -28.23
C THR A 128 -7.17 -38.15 -27.04
N MET A 129 -6.93 -38.71 -25.85
CA MET A 129 -6.81 -38.01 -24.59
C MET A 129 -5.34 -37.75 -24.29
N VAL A 130 -4.97 -36.50 -24.01
CA VAL A 130 -3.58 -36.11 -23.74
C VAL A 130 -3.41 -35.65 -22.29
N PRO A 131 -2.19 -35.74 -21.71
CA PRO A 131 -1.92 -35.27 -20.35
C PRO A 131 -2.06 -33.75 -20.27
N LEU A 132 -3.12 -33.31 -19.58
CA LEU A 132 -3.52 -31.90 -19.56
C LEU A 132 -2.38 -31.00 -19.07
N LYS A 133 -1.83 -31.30 -17.88
CA LYS A 133 -0.78 -30.49 -17.25
C LYS A 133 0.45 -30.36 -18.15
N PHE A 134 0.95 -31.49 -18.66
CA PHE A 134 2.11 -31.51 -19.56
C PHE A 134 1.88 -30.64 -20.79
N VAL A 135 0.72 -30.77 -21.45
CA VAL A 135 0.42 -29.98 -22.65
C VAL A 135 0.27 -28.51 -22.33
N SER A 136 -0.58 -28.17 -21.36
CA SER A 136 -0.86 -26.78 -21.00
C SER A 136 0.40 -26.04 -20.57
N GLU A 137 1.22 -26.61 -19.69
CA GLU A 137 2.44 -25.95 -19.20
C GLU A 137 3.47 -25.73 -20.32
N ASN A 138 3.65 -26.70 -21.22
CA ASN A 138 4.56 -26.54 -22.36
C ASN A 138 4.05 -25.58 -23.44
N LEU A 139 2.75 -25.25 -23.43
CA LEU A 139 2.17 -24.19 -24.25
C LEU A 139 2.25 -22.82 -23.56
N GLY A 140 2.72 -22.77 -22.31
CA GLY A 140 2.75 -21.58 -21.48
C GLY A 140 1.37 -21.24 -20.94
N LEU A 141 0.59 -22.22 -20.50
CA LEU A 141 -0.65 -22.06 -19.72
C LEU A 141 -0.43 -22.60 -18.31
N CYS A 142 -1.15 -22.08 -17.33
CA CYS A 142 -1.16 -22.59 -15.95
C CYS A 142 -2.28 -23.63 -15.74
N VAL A 143 -2.03 -24.63 -14.90
CA VAL A 143 -3.02 -25.65 -14.50
C VAL A 143 -3.02 -25.79 -12.98
N ASN A 144 -4.14 -25.47 -12.33
CA ASN A 144 -4.32 -25.69 -10.90
C ASN A 144 -5.34 -26.79 -10.64
N TRP A 145 -5.11 -27.57 -9.59
CA TRP A 145 -5.98 -28.65 -9.13
C TRP A 145 -6.53 -28.32 -7.75
N GLU A 146 -7.85 -28.35 -7.60
CA GLU A 146 -8.53 -28.30 -6.30
C GLU A 146 -8.99 -29.70 -5.90
N GLY A 147 -8.34 -30.26 -4.88
CA GLY A 147 -8.54 -31.65 -4.46
C GLY A 147 -9.93 -31.93 -3.87
N THR A 148 -10.55 -30.93 -3.23
CA THR A 148 -11.85 -31.10 -2.57
C THR A 148 -12.98 -31.21 -3.59
N THR A 149 -12.96 -30.34 -4.60
CA THR A 149 -14.03 -30.25 -5.61
C THR A 149 -13.71 -31.03 -6.88
N LYS A 150 -12.50 -31.62 -6.98
CA LYS A 150 -11.98 -32.26 -8.18
C LYS A 150 -12.05 -31.35 -9.40
N SER A 151 -11.84 -30.07 -9.17
CA SER A 151 -11.88 -29.03 -10.19
C SER A 151 -10.48 -28.72 -10.68
N ILE A 152 -10.36 -28.41 -11.95
CA ILE A 152 -9.13 -27.98 -12.60
C ILE A 152 -9.39 -26.62 -13.21
N SER A 153 -8.52 -25.65 -12.91
CA SER A 153 -8.52 -24.35 -13.58
C SER A 153 -7.36 -24.30 -14.57
N ILE A 154 -7.63 -23.89 -15.80
CA ILE A 154 -6.63 -23.61 -16.83
C ILE A 154 -6.73 -22.13 -17.18
N GLY A 155 -5.59 -21.46 -17.33
CA GLY A 155 -5.53 -20.07 -17.79
C GLY A 155 -4.22 -19.81 -18.51
N SER A 156 -4.09 -18.65 -19.17
CA SER A 156 -2.76 -18.08 -19.45
C SER A 156 -1.94 -18.00 -18.15
N PRO A 157 -0.60 -17.90 -18.19
CA PRO A 157 0.20 -17.63 -17.01
C PRO A 157 -0.35 -16.35 -16.45
N THR A 158 -1.10 -16.48 -15.38
CA THR A 158 -1.76 -15.34 -14.80
C THR A 158 -0.69 -14.62 -14.02
N ASP A 159 -0.52 -13.33 -14.28
CA ASP A 159 0.39 -12.49 -13.51
C ASP A 159 -0.05 -12.31 -12.06
N TYR A 160 -0.79 -13.24 -11.45
CA TYR A 160 -1.18 -13.16 -10.04
C TYR A 160 -0.46 -14.19 -9.18
N VAL A 161 0.00 -13.71 -8.03
CA VAL A 161 0.75 -14.44 -7.02
C VAL A 161 -0.20 -15.10 -6.03
N ALA A 162 -1.33 -14.45 -5.76
CA ALA A 162 -2.38 -14.97 -4.91
C ALA A 162 -3.73 -14.30 -5.25
N SER A 163 -4.80 -14.73 -4.60
CA SER A 163 -6.15 -14.21 -4.79
C SER A 163 -6.95 -14.28 -3.50
N PHE A 164 -8.02 -13.49 -3.41
CA PHE A 164 -9.09 -13.66 -2.42
C PHE A 164 -10.42 -13.34 -3.09
N GLY A 165 -11.42 -14.21 -2.95
CA GLY A 165 -12.66 -14.08 -3.73
C GLY A 165 -12.37 -14.00 -5.24
N SER A 166 -12.86 -12.96 -5.90
CA SER A 166 -12.56 -12.65 -7.32
C SER A 166 -11.33 -11.77 -7.53
N GLU A 167 -10.75 -11.22 -6.46
CA GLU A 167 -9.64 -10.28 -6.54
C GLU A 167 -8.32 -11.02 -6.69
N LYS A 168 -7.44 -10.47 -7.53
CA LYS A 168 -6.11 -11.01 -7.84
C LYS A 168 -5.04 -10.08 -7.28
N ILE A 169 -4.02 -10.66 -6.66
CA ILE A 169 -2.79 -9.98 -6.25
C ILE A 169 -1.76 -10.20 -7.35
N ASN A 170 -1.43 -9.14 -8.09
CA ASN A 170 -0.59 -9.26 -9.27
C ASN A 170 0.92 -9.33 -8.92
N LYS A 171 1.73 -9.81 -9.87
CA LYS A 171 3.14 -10.08 -9.74
C LYS A 171 3.95 -8.80 -9.62
N ALA A 172 3.59 -7.78 -10.39
CA ALA A 172 4.20 -6.46 -10.31
C ALA A 172 4.06 -5.86 -8.89
N GLU A 173 2.83 -5.84 -8.37
CA GLU A 173 2.54 -5.40 -7.00
C GLU A 173 3.33 -6.22 -5.96
N PHE A 174 3.28 -7.55 -6.07
CA PHE A 174 4.01 -8.43 -5.15
C PHE A 174 5.52 -8.17 -5.18
N TYR A 175 6.12 -7.95 -6.35
CA TYR A 175 7.55 -7.66 -6.44
C TYR A 175 7.90 -6.30 -5.84
N ILE A 176 7.06 -5.29 -6.00
CA ILE A 176 7.26 -3.99 -5.35
C ILE A 176 7.30 -4.17 -3.83
N TYR A 177 6.32 -4.88 -3.27
CA TYR A 177 6.29 -5.17 -1.83
C TYR A 177 7.43 -6.10 -1.38
N LEU A 178 7.85 -7.05 -2.21
CA LEU A 178 8.99 -7.92 -1.93
C LEU A 178 10.28 -7.12 -1.84
N SER A 179 10.54 -6.20 -2.76
CA SER A 179 11.73 -5.34 -2.69
C SER A 179 11.73 -4.45 -1.45
N ASN A 180 10.56 -3.92 -1.07
CA ASN A 180 10.41 -3.15 0.17
C ASN A 180 10.66 -4.00 1.43
N ALA A 181 10.10 -5.21 1.48
CA ALA A 181 10.33 -6.16 2.56
C ALA A 181 11.83 -6.56 2.65
N LYS A 182 12.47 -6.78 1.49
CA LYS A 182 13.92 -7.05 1.41
C LYS A 182 14.73 -5.90 2.00
N ASN A 183 14.44 -4.65 1.63
CA ASN A 183 15.17 -3.49 2.13
C ASN A 183 14.94 -3.26 3.63
N TYR A 184 13.72 -3.44 4.11
CA TYR A 184 13.42 -3.38 5.54
C TYR A 184 14.24 -4.41 6.33
N LEU A 185 14.25 -5.66 5.89
CA LEU A 185 14.99 -6.73 6.57
C LEU A 185 16.50 -6.48 6.54
N LYS A 186 17.04 -5.97 5.42
CA LYS A 186 18.44 -5.51 5.33
C LYS A 186 18.76 -4.45 6.37
N ASN A 187 17.95 -3.40 6.46
CA ASN A 187 18.17 -2.29 7.38
C ASN A 187 18.02 -2.71 8.84
N TYR A 188 17.00 -3.53 9.14
CA TYR A 188 16.81 -4.13 10.44
C TYR A 188 18.05 -4.94 10.84
N MET A 189 18.51 -5.86 9.99
CA MET A 189 19.69 -6.67 10.29
C MET A 189 20.96 -5.81 10.44
N ALA A 190 21.16 -4.80 9.59
CA ALA A 190 22.32 -3.89 9.68
C ALA A 190 22.37 -3.13 11.03
N GLN A 191 21.20 -2.76 11.56
CA GLN A 191 21.11 -2.06 12.85
C GLN A 191 21.49 -2.96 14.04
N TYR A 192 21.21 -4.26 13.96
CA TYR A 192 21.41 -5.20 15.08
C TYR A 192 22.63 -6.13 14.93
N ALA A 193 23.25 -6.20 13.75
CA ALA A 193 24.39 -7.09 13.48
C ALA A 193 25.77 -6.50 13.84
N GLY A 194 25.85 -5.22 14.21
CA GLY A 194 27.15 -4.53 14.30
C GLY A 194 27.81 -4.37 12.92
N THR A 195 29.04 -3.85 12.86
CA THR A 195 29.80 -3.55 11.62
C THR A 195 30.18 -4.79 10.79
N LEU A 196 29.20 -5.55 10.32
CA LEU A 196 29.35 -6.58 9.31
C LEU A 196 29.07 -5.93 7.95
N THR A 197 30.06 -6.01 7.05
CA THR A 197 29.83 -5.86 5.62
C THR A 197 28.71 -6.82 5.24
N ILE A 198 27.58 -6.28 4.81
CA ILE A 198 26.38 -7.05 4.48
C ILE A 198 26.71 -7.88 3.23
N GLU A 199 27.20 -9.10 3.43
CA GLU A 199 27.42 -10.06 2.34
C GLU A 199 26.08 -10.50 1.72
N GLU A 200 26.12 -10.96 0.48
CA GLU A 200 24.97 -11.38 -0.34
C GLU A 200 24.09 -12.48 0.32
N ASN A 201 24.54 -13.11 1.40
CA ASN A 201 23.90 -14.28 2.01
C ASN A 201 23.03 -14.01 3.25
N ILE A 202 22.53 -12.77 3.46
CA ILE A 202 21.61 -12.50 4.58
C ILE A 202 20.30 -13.29 4.51
N TRP A 203 19.92 -13.75 3.31
CA TRP A 203 18.63 -14.37 3.04
C TRP A 203 18.45 -15.76 3.68
N ASP A 204 19.55 -16.43 4.02
CA ASP A 204 19.55 -17.70 4.74
C ASP A 204 19.53 -17.51 6.28
N THR A 205 19.69 -16.29 6.77
CA THR A 205 19.62 -15.96 8.20
C THR A 205 18.26 -16.35 8.77
N VAL A 206 18.26 -17.09 9.88
CA VAL A 206 17.03 -17.50 10.55
C VAL A 206 16.59 -16.44 11.56
N ILE A 207 15.39 -15.88 11.35
CA ILE A 207 14.73 -14.90 12.21
C ILE A 207 13.40 -15.52 12.65
N ASN A 208 13.20 -15.73 13.96
CA ASN A 208 11.97 -16.33 14.52
C ASN A 208 11.56 -17.65 13.83
N ASN A 209 12.51 -18.59 13.67
CA ASN A 209 12.31 -19.90 13.04
C ASN A 209 12.00 -19.89 11.53
N LYS A 210 12.19 -18.77 10.82
CA LYS A 210 12.07 -18.67 9.36
C LYS A 210 13.31 -18.03 8.76
N THR A 211 13.67 -18.40 7.54
CA THR A 211 14.74 -17.69 6.82
C THR A 211 14.30 -16.27 6.48
N ALA A 212 15.23 -15.32 6.41
CA ALA A 212 14.93 -13.96 5.99
C ALA A 212 14.28 -13.91 4.59
N ALA A 213 14.64 -14.83 3.68
CA ALA A 213 13.94 -15.01 2.42
C ALA A 213 12.46 -15.37 2.58
N THR A 214 12.16 -16.34 3.44
CA THR A 214 10.78 -16.76 3.71
C THR A 214 9.99 -15.62 4.33
N LEU A 215 10.60 -14.93 5.30
CA LEU A 215 9.99 -13.78 5.96
C LEU A 215 9.70 -12.64 4.96
N ALA A 216 10.63 -12.34 4.05
CA ALA A 216 10.43 -11.31 3.02
C ALA A 216 9.22 -11.63 2.11
N LYS A 217 9.06 -12.89 1.68
CA LYS A 217 7.92 -13.31 0.84
C LYS A 217 6.60 -13.28 1.60
N GLU A 218 6.59 -13.67 2.87
CA GLU A 218 5.40 -13.59 3.72
C GLU A 218 4.99 -12.13 3.95
N MET A 219 5.94 -11.25 4.29
CA MET A 219 5.69 -9.81 4.41
C MET A 219 5.15 -9.23 3.10
N ALA A 220 5.77 -9.56 1.96
CA ALA A 220 5.30 -9.11 0.65
C ALA A 220 3.86 -9.55 0.38
N LEU A 221 3.52 -10.80 0.73
CA LEU A 221 2.17 -11.33 0.55
C LEU A 221 1.17 -10.61 1.45
N ASP A 222 1.51 -10.38 2.72
CA ASP A 222 0.66 -9.68 3.66
C ASP A 222 0.41 -8.23 3.18
N TYR A 223 1.47 -7.52 2.75
CA TYR A 223 1.34 -6.14 2.25
C TYR A 223 0.50 -6.07 0.97
N SER A 224 0.75 -6.99 0.04
CA SER A 224 -0.04 -7.06 -1.20
C SER A 224 -1.49 -7.41 -0.92
N LYS A 225 -1.76 -8.28 0.07
CA LYS A 225 -3.11 -8.60 0.51
C LYS A 225 -3.83 -7.36 1.03
N GLU A 226 -3.22 -6.62 1.95
CA GLU A 226 -3.84 -5.43 2.54
C GLU A 226 -4.16 -4.38 1.47
N HIS A 227 -3.19 -4.08 0.61
CA HIS A 227 -3.38 -3.14 -0.49
C HIS A 227 -4.49 -3.59 -1.45
N ALA A 228 -4.48 -4.86 -1.88
CA ALA A 228 -5.52 -5.40 -2.74
C ALA A 228 -6.92 -5.34 -2.09
N ILE A 229 -7.04 -5.56 -0.77
CA ILE A 229 -8.30 -5.37 -0.03
C ILE A 229 -8.75 -3.92 -0.09
N PHE A 230 -7.86 -2.97 0.18
CA PHE A 230 -8.20 -1.54 0.16
C PHE A 230 -8.58 -1.07 -1.25
N LEU A 231 -7.88 -1.56 -2.28
CA LEU A 231 -8.20 -1.26 -3.67
C LEU A 231 -9.56 -1.85 -4.09
N ALA A 232 -9.84 -3.10 -3.73
CA ALA A 232 -11.14 -3.72 -4.01
C ALA A 232 -12.29 -2.95 -3.37
N ARG A 233 -12.10 -2.45 -2.14
CA ARG A 233 -13.06 -1.58 -1.46
C ARG A 233 -13.20 -0.23 -2.14
N ALA A 234 -12.09 0.40 -2.53
CA ALA A 234 -12.12 1.66 -3.26
C ALA A 234 -12.94 1.56 -4.56
N LYS A 235 -12.75 0.46 -5.30
CA LYS A 235 -13.54 0.14 -6.50
C LYS A 235 -15.02 -0.08 -6.17
N ALA A 236 -15.33 -0.86 -5.13
CA ALA A 236 -16.72 -1.11 -4.70
C ALA A 236 -17.44 0.18 -4.26
N ASN A 237 -16.70 1.13 -3.66
CA ASN A 237 -17.19 2.43 -3.24
C ASN A 237 -17.20 3.48 -4.36
N ASN A 238 -16.84 3.11 -5.60
CA ASN A 238 -16.71 4.01 -6.74
C ASN A 238 -15.81 5.22 -6.46
N THR A 239 -14.75 5.01 -5.67
CA THR A 239 -13.75 6.05 -5.42
C THR A 239 -13.06 6.40 -6.74
N VAL A 240 -12.79 7.68 -6.95
CA VAL A 240 -12.08 8.19 -8.13
C VAL A 240 -10.98 9.15 -7.70
N LEU A 241 -9.85 9.10 -8.40
CA LEU A 241 -8.81 10.12 -8.30
C LEU A 241 -9.18 11.34 -9.14
N THR A 242 -8.97 12.51 -8.57
CA THR A 242 -9.11 13.81 -9.24
C THR A 242 -7.96 14.00 -10.24
N SER A 243 -8.13 14.92 -11.19
CA SER A 243 -7.06 15.28 -12.12
C SER A 243 -5.82 15.83 -11.42
N GLU A 244 -5.99 16.51 -10.27
CA GLU A 244 -4.87 17.00 -9.47
C GLU A 244 -4.08 15.85 -8.82
N GLU A 245 -4.77 14.86 -8.24
CA GLU A 245 -4.14 13.67 -7.65
C GLU A 245 -3.42 12.83 -8.72
N LEU A 246 -4.04 12.63 -9.90
CA LEU A 246 -3.40 11.94 -11.01
C LEU A 246 -2.16 12.67 -11.51
N SER A 247 -2.23 14.00 -11.65
CA SER A 247 -1.07 14.80 -12.04
C SER A 247 0.07 14.69 -11.03
N LYS A 248 -0.22 14.69 -9.73
CA LYS A 248 0.78 14.48 -8.67
C LYS A 248 1.54 13.17 -8.88
N ILE A 249 0.85 12.09 -9.24
CA ILE A 249 1.47 10.79 -9.51
C ILE A 249 2.30 10.83 -10.80
N ASP A 250 1.77 11.42 -11.87
CA ASP A 250 2.49 11.53 -13.14
C ASP A 250 3.79 12.34 -12.95
N ASN A 251 3.76 13.41 -12.16
CA ASN A 251 4.95 14.20 -11.81
C ASN A 251 5.98 13.37 -11.01
N SER A 252 5.54 12.49 -10.11
CA SER A 252 6.46 11.57 -9.41
C SER A 252 7.19 10.64 -10.39
N ILE A 253 6.50 10.16 -11.42
CA ILE A 253 7.13 9.35 -12.48
C ILE A 253 8.13 10.18 -13.28
N GLU A 254 7.80 11.42 -13.60
CA GLU A 254 8.74 12.33 -14.28
C GLU A 254 9.98 12.64 -13.44
N GLN A 255 9.83 12.82 -12.13
CA GLN A 255 10.98 13.03 -11.24
C GLN A 255 11.93 11.81 -11.23
N ILE A 256 11.40 10.59 -11.30
CA ILE A 256 12.20 9.37 -11.45
C ILE A 256 12.97 9.40 -12.79
N ILE A 257 12.31 9.80 -13.88
CA ILE A 257 12.94 9.95 -15.20
C ILE A 257 14.06 10.99 -15.19
N MET A 258 13.83 12.13 -14.55
CA MET A 258 14.83 13.19 -14.42
C MET A 258 16.02 12.76 -13.57
N GLN A 259 15.78 12.07 -12.46
CA GLN A 259 16.82 11.59 -11.55
C GLN A 259 17.72 10.53 -12.20
N GLU A 260 17.13 9.61 -12.97
CA GLU A 260 17.85 8.55 -13.69
C GLU A 260 18.44 9.04 -15.03
N GLY A 261 18.02 10.23 -15.50
CA GLY A 261 18.51 10.90 -16.69
C GLY A 261 17.80 10.53 -18.00
N SER A 262 17.11 9.38 -18.07
CA SER A 262 16.25 9.02 -19.21
C SER A 262 15.18 7.99 -18.83
N LYS A 263 14.16 7.83 -19.68
CA LYS A 263 13.10 6.82 -19.48
C LYS A 263 13.66 5.41 -19.50
N GLU A 264 14.61 5.12 -20.38
CA GLU A 264 15.29 3.82 -20.48
C GLU A 264 16.13 3.53 -19.23
N ALA A 265 16.80 4.55 -18.68
CA ALA A 265 17.54 4.42 -17.43
C ALA A 265 16.60 4.13 -16.25
N SER A 266 15.45 4.82 -16.17
CA SER A 266 14.42 4.53 -15.17
C SER A 266 13.81 3.14 -15.32
N GLU A 267 13.50 2.71 -16.55
CA GLU A 267 12.99 1.37 -16.83
C GLU A 267 13.96 0.31 -16.32
N LYS A 268 15.26 0.50 -16.57
CA LYS A 268 16.32 -0.38 -16.07
C LYS A 268 16.41 -0.35 -14.54
N SER A 269 16.43 0.84 -13.94
CA SER A 269 16.52 1.03 -12.48
C SER A 269 15.34 0.38 -11.75
N LEU A 270 14.11 0.60 -12.22
CA LEU A 270 12.91 -0.04 -11.65
C LEU A 270 12.91 -1.56 -11.87
N LYS A 271 13.41 -2.03 -13.01
CA LYS A 271 13.54 -3.47 -13.24
C LYS A 271 14.57 -4.12 -12.31
N GLU A 272 15.68 -3.44 -12.05
CA GLU A 272 16.72 -3.93 -11.14
C GLU A 272 16.26 -3.89 -9.67
N PHE A 273 15.59 -2.81 -9.26
CA PHE A 273 15.21 -2.61 -7.86
C PHE A 273 13.90 -3.31 -7.49
N TYR A 274 12.86 -3.16 -8.32
CA TYR A 274 11.51 -3.66 -8.07
C TYR A 274 11.12 -4.82 -8.97
N GLY A 275 11.87 -5.15 -10.03
CA GLY A 275 11.47 -6.19 -10.96
C GLY A 275 10.33 -5.80 -11.91
N VAL A 276 9.94 -4.53 -11.96
CA VAL A 276 8.79 -4.02 -12.73
C VAL A 276 9.21 -2.95 -13.76
N SER A 277 8.36 -2.75 -14.75
CA SER A 277 8.44 -1.64 -15.71
C SER A 277 7.99 -0.31 -15.09
N LEU A 278 8.35 0.80 -15.73
CA LEU A 278 7.86 2.13 -15.37
C LEU A 278 6.34 2.23 -15.46
N ALA A 279 5.73 1.55 -16.44
CA ALA A 279 4.27 1.53 -16.62
C ALA A 279 3.58 0.76 -15.48
N GLU A 280 4.09 -0.42 -15.11
CA GLU A 280 3.59 -1.19 -13.97
C GLU A 280 3.73 -0.42 -12.65
N TYR A 281 4.86 0.28 -12.46
CA TYR A 281 5.08 1.11 -11.29
C TYR A 281 4.12 2.31 -11.24
N SER A 282 3.92 3.02 -12.35
CA SER A 282 2.94 4.11 -12.45
C SER A 282 1.52 3.64 -12.13
N GLN A 283 1.13 2.47 -12.65
CA GLN A 283 -0.17 1.88 -12.34
C GLN A 283 -0.31 1.52 -10.86
N PHE A 284 0.74 0.92 -10.27
CA PHE A 284 0.77 0.64 -8.83
C PHE A 284 0.57 1.90 -7.99
N LEU A 285 1.21 3.03 -8.33
CA LEU A 285 1.02 4.29 -7.60
C LEU A 285 -0.42 4.81 -7.69
N LYS A 286 -1.07 4.65 -8.85
CA LYS A 286 -2.49 5.03 -9.06
C LYS A 286 -3.42 4.18 -8.22
N ASP A 287 -3.20 2.86 -8.22
CA ASP A 287 -4.00 1.94 -7.42
C ASP A 287 -3.78 2.17 -5.92
N TYR A 288 -2.54 2.43 -5.51
CA TYR A 288 -2.18 2.75 -4.13
C TYR A 288 -2.85 4.03 -3.64
N GLU A 289 -2.80 5.12 -4.41
CA GLU A 289 -3.42 6.38 -4.03
C GLU A 289 -4.94 6.24 -3.98
N LEU A 290 -5.53 5.48 -4.91
CA LEU A 290 -6.96 5.20 -4.92
C LEU A 290 -7.41 4.42 -3.67
N ALA A 291 -6.66 3.38 -3.31
CA ALA A 291 -6.88 2.58 -2.12
C ALA A 291 -6.76 3.43 -0.84
N ASN A 292 -5.69 4.24 -0.74
CA ASN A 292 -5.45 5.11 0.40
C ASN A 292 -6.54 6.18 0.53
N LYS A 293 -6.96 6.82 -0.57
CA LYS A 293 -8.05 7.81 -0.55
C LYS A 293 -9.35 7.24 0.02
N ASN A 294 -9.73 6.04 -0.43
CA ASN A 294 -10.91 5.37 0.11
C ASN A 294 -10.73 5.02 1.59
N LEU A 295 -9.58 4.46 1.99
CA LEU A 295 -9.29 4.14 3.38
C LEU A 295 -9.38 5.39 4.28
N GLN A 296 -8.80 6.51 3.87
CA GLN A 296 -8.88 7.77 4.63
C GLN A 296 -10.33 8.26 4.76
N ALA A 297 -11.14 8.11 3.71
CA ALA A 297 -12.56 8.44 3.79
C ALA A 297 -13.32 7.52 4.76
N GLU A 298 -13.02 6.21 4.76
CA GLU A 298 -13.59 5.25 5.71
C GLU A 298 -13.19 5.57 7.16
N LEU A 299 -11.90 5.88 7.39
CA LEU A 299 -11.37 6.23 8.71
C LEU A 299 -12.00 7.52 9.25
N ARG A 300 -12.15 8.56 8.41
CA ARG A 300 -12.84 9.80 8.78
C ARG A 300 -14.31 9.60 9.15
N ASN A 301 -14.95 8.59 8.56
CA ASN A 301 -16.34 8.23 8.79
C ASN A 301 -16.51 7.16 9.87
N LEU A 302 -15.45 6.79 10.61
CA LEU A 302 -15.60 5.88 11.73
C LEU A 302 -16.59 6.47 12.75
N PRO A 303 -17.54 5.68 13.26
CA PRO A 303 -18.56 6.16 14.17
C PRO A 303 -17.93 6.39 15.55
N ILE A 304 -17.37 7.57 15.76
CA ILE A 304 -16.92 8.06 17.07
C ILE A 304 -18.05 8.87 17.69
N SER A 305 -18.64 8.36 18.76
CA SER A 305 -19.73 9.02 19.47
C SER A 305 -19.26 10.23 20.27
N ASP A 306 -20.15 11.19 20.49
CA ASP A 306 -19.87 12.34 21.36
C ASP A 306 -19.58 11.90 22.80
N ASP A 307 -20.17 10.79 23.26
CA ASP A 307 -19.90 10.19 24.57
C ASP A 307 -18.46 9.66 24.67
N GLU A 308 -17.92 9.04 23.61
CA GLU A 308 -16.53 8.60 23.56
C GLU A 308 -15.57 9.80 23.59
N ILE A 309 -15.90 10.86 22.86
CA ILE A 309 -15.11 12.10 22.84
C ILE A 309 -15.12 12.77 24.21
N LEU A 310 -16.29 12.86 24.84
CA LEU A 310 -16.43 13.42 26.18
C LEU A 310 -15.67 12.57 27.20
N LYS A 311 -15.78 11.24 27.14
CA LYS A 311 -15.03 10.34 28.02
C LYS A 311 -13.52 10.50 27.86
N ALA A 312 -13.02 10.63 26.62
CA ALA A 312 -11.60 10.88 26.35
C ALA A 312 -11.16 12.23 26.93
N TYR A 313 -11.95 13.29 26.72
CA TYR A 313 -11.72 14.61 27.31
C TYR A 313 -11.65 14.55 28.84
N GLU A 314 -12.66 13.96 29.48
CA GLU A 314 -12.75 13.82 30.94
C GLU A 314 -11.57 13.03 31.52
N SER A 315 -11.13 11.97 30.82
CA SER A 315 -10.00 11.14 31.26
C SER A 315 -8.64 11.85 31.20
N ASN A 316 -8.52 12.92 30.41
CA ASN A 316 -7.27 13.66 30.21
C ASN A 316 -7.47 15.18 30.15
N LYS A 317 -8.32 15.73 31.03
CA LYS A 317 -8.63 17.18 31.06
C LYS A 317 -7.38 18.06 31.08
N ALA A 318 -6.38 17.65 31.86
CA ALA A 318 -5.13 18.40 31.98
C ALA A 318 -4.37 18.49 30.64
N GLY A 319 -4.43 17.45 29.80
CA GLY A 319 -3.79 17.46 28.48
C GLY A 319 -4.50 18.34 27.45
N TYR A 320 -5.76 18.71 27.70
CA TYR A 320 -6.56 19.59 26.85
C TYR A 320 -6.69 21.01 27.41
N ASP A 321 -6.12 21.27 28.59
CA ASP A 321 -6.12 22.57 29.24
C ASP A 321 -5.09 23.51 28.57
N LYS A 322 -5.54 24.22 27.54
CA LYS A 322 -4.72 25.17 26.78
C LYS A 322 -5.20 26.60 26.94
N VAL A 323 -4.27 27.54 27.00
CA VAL A 323 -4.53 28.98 27.00
C VAL A 323 -4.02 29.63 25.73
N THR A 324 -4.75 30.60 25.22
CA THR A 324 -4.34 31.47 24.12
C THR A 324 -4.04 32.85 24.68
N VAL A 325 -2.84 33.36 24.39
CA VAL A 325 -2.41 34.71 24.76
C VAL A 325 -1.81 35.40 23.56
N LYS A 326 -1.76 36.73 23.59
CA LYS A 326 -0.90 37.53 22.74
C LYS A 326 0.22 38.12 23.58
N HIS A 327 1.43 38.19 23.01
CA HIS A 327 2.55 38.83 23.67
C HIS A 327 3.42 39.68 22.75
N ILE A 328 4.15 40.62 23.36
CA ILE A 328 5.20 41.42 22.74
C ILE A 328 6.43 41.28 23.62
N LEU A 329 7.53 40.77 23.06
CA LEU A 329 8.79 40.60 23.79
C LEU A 329 9.69 41.80 23.56
N PHE A 330 10.21 42.37 24.64
CA PHE A 330 11.43 43.16 24.63
C PHE A 330 12.55 42.39 25.32
N MET A 331 13.62 42.09 24.57
CA MET A 331 14.72 41.26 25.05
C MET A 331 15.56 42.00 26.10
N ALA A 332 15.69 41.39 27.27
CA ALA A 332 16.49 41.90 28.38
C ALA A 332 17.05 40.72 29.18
N ASP A 333 18.03 40.04 28.61
CA ASP A 333 18.69 38.91 29.26
C ASP A 333 19.64 39.35 30.40
N SER A 334 20.31 38.38 31.03
CA SER A 334 21.23 38.63 32.13
C SER A 334 22.53 39.35 31.73
N SER A 335 22.82 39.53 30.44
CA SER A 335 23.98 40.28 29.97
C SER A 335 23.78 41.79 30.03
N LYS A 336 22.52 42.23 30.10
CA LYS A 336 22.14 43.64 30.17
C LYS A 336 22.40 44.25 31.55
N SER A 337 22.89 45.48 31.57
CA SER A 337 23.07 46.26 32.78
C SER A 337 21.73 46.65 33.44
N ALA A 338 21.76 47.04 34.71
CA ALA A 338 20.56 47.49 35.43
C ALA A 338 19.87 48.70 34.76
N GLU A 339 20.66 49.63 34.20
CA GLU A 339 20.15 50.80 33.49
C GLU A 339 19.49 50.43 32.15
N GLU A 340 20.07 49.47 31.42
CA GLU A 340 19.44 48.91 30.22
C GLU A 340 18.12 48.19 30.55
N HIS A 341 18.10 47.39 31.61
CA HIS A 341 16.87 46.74 32.10
C HIS A 341 15.77 47.74 32.39
N GLU A 342 16.09 48.84 33.07
CA GLU A 342 15.11 49.90 33.40
C GLU A 342 14.62 50.62 32.14
N THR A 343 15.50 50.88 31.17
CA THR A 343 15.13 51.49 29.89
C THR A 343 14.19 50.59 29.09
N ILE A 344 14.47 49.29 29.04
CA ILE A 344 13.64 48.32 28.32
C ILE A 344 12.29 48.15 29.03
N LYS A 345 12.28 48.11 30.37
CA LYS A 345 11.06 48.05 31.16
C LYS A 345 10.14 49.24 30.87
N LYS A 346 10.67 50.46 30.79
CA LYS A 346 9.88 51.67 30.43
C LYS A 346 9.26 51.56 29.03
N LYS A 347 10.01 51.05 28.05
CA LYS A 347 9.45 50.77 26.71
C LYS A 347 8.29 49.78 26.78
N ALA A 348 8.42 48.74 27.59
CA ALA A 348 7.35 47.77 27.77
C ALA A 348 6.12 48.38 28.45
N GLU A 349 6.32 49.25 29.45
CA GLU A 349 5.27 50.02 30.12
C GLU A 349 4.52 50.93 29.11
N ASP A 350 5.25 51.64 28.25
CA ASP A 350 4.66 52.48 27.20
C ASP A 350 3.81 51.66 26.23
N ILE A 351 4.28 50.49 25.78
CA ILE A 351 3.50 49.61 24.90
C ILE A 351 2.27 49.04 25.62
N LEU A 352 2.38 48.67 26.91
CA LEU A 352 1.22 48.23 27.69
C LEU A 352 0.16 49.36 27.79
N HIS A 353 0.58 50.62 27.94
CA HIS A 353 -0.34 51.76 27.91
C HIS A 353 -1.11 51.85 26.57
N LYS A 354 -0.42 51.66 25.44
CA LYS A 354 -1.05 51.61 24.11
C LYS A 354 -2.05 50.46 23.97
N VAL A 355 -1.68 49.26 24.44
CA VAL A 355 -2.57 48.09 24.46
C VAL A 355 -3.83 48.39 25.28
N ASN A 356 -3.69 48.99 26.46
CA ASN A 356 -4.80 49.33 27.34
C ASN A 356 -5.65 50.50 26.80
N ALA A 357 -5.08 51.36 25.95
CA ALA A 357 -5.82 52.37 25.20
C ALA A 357 -6.63 51.80 24.02
N GLY A 358 -6.51 50.49 23.75
CA GLY A 358 -7.26 49.81 22.70
C GLY A 358 -6.58 49.81 21.33
N GLU A 359 -5.29 50.15 21.25
CA GLU A 359 -4.52 49.98 20.01
C GLU A 359 -4.45 48.50 19.59
N ASP A 360 -4.37 48.25 18.29
CA ASP A 360 -4.35 46.89 17.76
C ASP A 360 -3.07 46.15 18.18
N PHE A 361 -3.25 45.10 18.99
CA PHE A 361 -2.15 44.33 19.55
C PHE A 361 -1.29 43.68 18.45
N ALA A 362 -1.89 43.23 17.35
CA ALA A 362 -1.14 42.55 16.29
C ALA A 362 -0.19 43.51 15.56
N SER A 363 -0.63 44.74 15.32
CA SER A 363 0.18 45.83 14.77
C SER A 363 1.33 46.18 15.71
N LEU A 364 1.05 46.34 17.01
CA LEU A 364 2.08 46.58 18.02
C LEU A 364 3.08 45.42 18.12
N ALA A 365 2.62 44.16 18.06
CA ALA A 365 3.50 42.99 18.06
C ALA A 365 4.41 42.96 16.83
N LYS A 366 3.87 43.26 15.64
CA LYS A 366 4.65 43.29 14.41
C LYS A 366 5.73 44.38 14.43
N GLU A 367 5.40 45.56 14.95
CA GLU A 367 6.29 46.70 15.01
C GLU A 367 7.36 46.57 16.12
N TYR A 368 6.95 46.18 17.32
CA TYR A 368 7.79 46.28 18.51
C TYR A 368 8.31 44.96 19.05
N SER A 369 7.69 43.82 18.74
CA SER A 369 8.12 42.53 19.31
C SER A 369 9.45 42.09 18.71
N GLU A 370 10.36 41.73 19.61
CA GLU A 370 11.64 41.11 19.32
C GLU A 370 11.54 39.57 19.31
N ASP A 371 10.36 39.00 19.58
CA ASP A 371 10.14 37.55 19.44
C ASP A 371 9.99 37.15 17.96
N PRO A 372 10.91 36.33 17.40
CA PRO A 372 10.81 35.89 16.01
C PRO A 372 9.65 34.90 15.79
N GLY A 373 9.19 34.21 16.82
CA GLY A 373 8.22 33.13 16.70
C GLY A 373 6.78 33.61 16.47
N SER A 374 6.40 34.73 17.07
CA SER A 374 5.01 35.21 17.05
C SER A 374 4.83 36.63 16.49
N LYS A 375 5.90 37.43 16.32
CA LYS A 375 5.77 38.84 15.86
C LYS A 375 4.97 39.00 14.57
N ASN A 376 5.09 38.05 13.64
CA ASN A 376 4.42 38.10 12.34
C ASN A 376 3.02 37.45 12.35
N THR A 377 2.64 36.81 13.46
CA THR A 377 1.32 36.19 13.69
C THR A 377 0.56 36.91 14.80
N GLY A 378 0.85 38.22 14.99
CA GLY A 378 0.13 39.08 15.94
C GLY A 378 0.48 38.83 17.41
N GLY A 379 1.62 38.22 17.69
CA GLY A 379 2.08 37.89 19.05
C GLY A 379 1.39 36.67 19.65
N GLU A 380 0.60 35.92 18.88
CA GLU A 380 -0.31 34.91 19.42
C GLU A 380 0.36 33.56 19.66
N TYR A 381 0.14 33.00 20.86
CA TYR A 381 0.48 31.64 21.21
C TYR A 381 -0.71 30.92 21.85
N THR A 382 -0.87 29.64 21.51
CA THR A 382 -1.77 28.70 22.19
C THR A 382 -0.96 27.53 22.71
N PHE A 383 -0.98 27.30 24.02
CA PHE A 383 -0.09 26.34 24.67
C PHE A 383 -0.72 25.68 25.90
N GLY A 384 -0.23 24.48 26.22
CA GLY A 384 -0.56 23.72 27.43
C GLY A 384 0.46 23.92 28.56
N ARG A 385 0.24 23.26 29.70
CA ARG A 385 1.18 23.32 30.83
C ARG A 385 2.50 22.63 30.52
N GLY A 386 3.61 23.21 30.97
CA GLY A 386 4.97 22.74 30.74
C GLY A 386 5.55 23.09 29.36
N GLU A 387 4.83 23.86 28.53
CA GLU A 387 5.28 24.25 27.19
C GLU A 387 6.01 25.60 27.19
N MET A 388 5.83 26.43 28.22
CA MET A 388 6.40 27.79 28.31
C MET A 388 7.29 27.98 29.55
N VAL A 389 8.10 29.04 29.55
CA VAL A 389 8.86 29.43 30.76
C VAL A 389 7.91 29.76 31.91
N LYS A 390 8.35 29.43 33.13
CA LYS A 390 7.49 29.37 34.31
C LYS A 390 6.71 30.65 34.56
N GLU A 391 7.35 31.82 34.51
CA GLU A 391 6.70 33.09 34.83
C GLU A 391 5.62 33.47 33.80
N PHE A 392 5.90 33.20 32.52
CA PHE A 392 4.96 33.40 31.42
C PHE A 392 3.76 32.46 31.54
N GLU A 393 4.02 31.18 31.81
CA GLU A 393 2.99 30.16 32.01
C GLU A 393 2.11 30.45 33.23
N ASP A 394 2.73 30.70 34.39
CA ASP A 394 2.04 30.95 35.65
C ASP A 394 1.05 32.12 35.51
N TRP A 395 1.46 33.22 34.87
CA TRP A 395 0.56 34.34 34.59
C TRP A 395 -0.57 33.93 33.65
N SER A 396 -0.25 33.26 32.54
CA SER A 396 -1.22 32.91 31.51
C SER A 396 -2.30 31.97 32.01
N PHE A 397 -1.99 31.05 32.93
CA PHE A 397 -2.99 30.15 33.51
C PHE A 397 -3.77 30.74 34.71
N GLN A 398 -3.38 31.92 35.19
CA GLN A 398 -4.08 32.66 36.25
C GLN A 398 -4.93 33.82 35.71
N ALA A 399 -4.56 34.36 34.55
CA ALA A 399 -5.24 35.45 33.88
C ALA A 399 -6.64 35.08 33.36
N LYS A 400 -7.47 36.10 33.18
CA LYS A 400 -8.84 36.03 32.63
C LYS A 400 -8.90 36.74 31.28
N GLU A 401 -9.96 36.48 30.52
CA GLU A 401 -10.22 37.14 29.24
C GLU A 401 -10.11 38.66 29.34
N GLY A 402 -9.24 39.24 28.51
CA GLY A 402 -8.97 40.68 28.49
C GLY A 402 -7.89 41.17 29.44
N ASP A 403 -7.41 40.36 30.39
CA ASP A 403 -6.33 40.75 31.29
C ASP A 403 -5.05 41.08 30.50
N THR A 404 -4.35 42.13 30.93
CA THR A 404 -3.07 42.57 30.37
C THR A 404 -2.04 42.77 31.47
N GLY A 405 -0.75 42.68 31.13
CA GLY A 405 0.31 42.85 32.12
C GLY A 405 1.71 42.79 31.52
N ILE A 406 2.72 43.07 32.35
CA ILE A 406 4.14 42.90 31.99
C ILE A 406 4.72 41.78 32.85
N ILE A 407 5.29 40.78 32.20
CA ILE A 407 5.90 39.62 32.84
C ILE A 407 7.39 39.60 32.52
N LYS A 408 8.22 39.57 33.57
CA LYS A 408 9.67 39.42 33.42
C LYS A 408 10.03 37.94 33.40
N THR A 409 10.86 37.56 32.43
CA THR A 409 11.42 36.21 32.28
C THR A 409 12.94 36.32 32.06
N SER A 410 13.63 35.20 31.87
CA SER A 410 15.03 35.17 31.43
C SER A 410 15.27 35.79 30.05
N TYR A 411 14.25 35.83 29.18
CA TYR A 411 14.35 36.43 27.85
C TYR A 411 14.19 37.96 27.88
N GLY A 412 13.50 38.48 28.89
CA GLY A 412 13.21 39.92 29.01
C GLY A 412 11.79 40.19 29.48
N TYR A 413 11.23 41.31 29.03
CA TYR A 413 9.91 41.79 29.44
C TYR A 413 8.86 41.47 28.37
N HIS A 414 7.81 40.76 28.78
CA HIS A 414 6.70 40.36 27.94
C HIS A 414 5.48 41.19 28.27
N ILE A 415 4.99 41.97 27.31
CA ILE A 415 3.66 42.59 27.40
C ILE A 415 2.68 41.50 27.00
N MET A 416 1.78 41.16 27.90
CA MET A 416 0.84 40.06 27.75
C MET A 416 -0.58 40.57 27.58
N LYS A 417 -1.38 39.85 26.80
CA LYS A 417 -2.84 39.94 26.76
C LYS A 417 -3.44 38.55 26.73
N PHE A 418 -4.27 38.21 27.71
CA PHE A 418 -4.96 36.93 27.71
C PHE A 418 -6.16 36.96 26.77
N VAL A 419 -6.28 35.94 25.90
CA VAL A 419 -7.34 35.84 24.89
C VAL A 419 -8.42 34.88 25.38
N LYS A 420 -8.10 33.59 25.52
CA LYS A 420 -9.07 32.58 25.93
C LYS A 420 -8.42 31.37 26.57
N ARG A 421 -9.22 30.60 27.32
CA ARG A 421 -8.90 29.23 27.72
C ARG A 421 -9.73 28.27 26.86
N SER A 422 -9.12 27.22 26.36
CA SER A 422 -9.78 26.25 25.47
C SER A 422 -10.93 25.56 26.19
N THR A 423 -12.07 25.51 25.52
CA THR A 423 -13.27 24.78 25.97
C THR A 423 -13.28 23.37 25.39
N PHE A 424 -14.21 22.53 25.85
CA PHE A 424 -14.45 21.22 25.23
C PHE A 424 -14.73 21.35 23.73
N GLU A 425 -15.54 22.32 23.32
CA GLU A 425 -15.89 22.54 21.90
C GLU A 425 -14.66 22.95 21.06
N ASP A 426 -13.71 23.72 21.63
CA ASP A 426 -12.47 24.06 20.93
C ASP A 426 -11.59 22.82 20.64
N VAL A 427 -11.64 21.80 21.50
CA VAL A 427 -10.78 20.61 21.40
C VAL A 427 -11.49 19.38 20.86
N LYS A 428 -12.83 19.41 20.74
CA LYS A 428 -13.68 18.25 20.39
C LYS A 428 -13.21 17.53 19.13
N GLU A 429 -12.94 18.27 18.06
CA GLU A 429 -12.49 17.70 16.77
C GLU A 429 -11.05 17.16 16.83
N SER A 430 -10.18 17.77 17.65
CA SER A 430 -8.83 17.24 17.88
C SER A 430 -8.90 15.89 18.60
N ILE A 431 -9.77 15.78 19.60
CA ILE A 431 -10.00 14.53 20.33
C ILE A 431 -10.62 13.47 19.41
N ARG A 432 -11.63 13.84 18.61
CA ARG A 432 -12.21 12.95 17.59
C ARG A 432 -11.12 12.40 16.66
N THR A 433 -10.24 13.26 16.16
CA THR A 433 -9.12 12.86 15.28
C THR A 433 -8.16 11.90 16.00
N GLN A 434 -7.82 12.15 17.26
CA GLN A 434 -7.00 11.25 18.06
C GLN A 434 -7.66 9.88 18.24
N LEU A 435 -8.97 9.85 18.51
CA LEU A 435 -9.73 8.61 18.64
C LEU A 435 -9.81 7.84 17.33
N ILE A 436 -10.01 8.52 16.19
CA ILE A 436 -9.96 7.90 14.86
C ILE A 436 -8.59 7.27 14.61
N ASN A 437 -7.49 8.00 14.89
CA ASN A 437 -6.14 7.49 14.70
C ASN A 437 -5.86 6.25 15.57
N ASN A 438 -6.33 6.25 16.82
CA ASN A 438 -6.21 5.09 17.72
C ASN A 438 -7.08 3.92 17.27
N ALA A 439 -8.26 4.20 16.70
CA ALA A 439 -9.18 3.19 16.21
C ALA A 439 -8.77 2.62 14.84
N ALA A 440 -7.98 3.34 14.05
CA ALA A 440 -7.58 2.96 12.70
C ALA A 440 -6.86 1.60 12.67
N ASP A 441 -5.92 1.36 13.60
CA ASP A 441 -5.19 0.09 13.68
C ASP A 441 -6.14 -1.10 13.93
N LEU A 442 -7.09 -0.94 14.85
CA LEU A 442 -8.08 -1.98 15.17
C LEU A 442 -9.08 -2.18 14.02
N TYR A 443 -9.46 -1.10 13.34
CA TYR A 443 -10.33 -1.17 12.17
C TYR A 443 -9.66 -1.96 11.05
N ILE A 444 -8.40 -1.66 10.74
CA ILE A 444 -7.63 -2.37 9.71
C ILE A 444 -7.42 -3.83 10.09
N ASP A 445 -6.98 -4.13 11.31
CA ASP A 445 -6.75 -5.51 11.76
C ASP A 445 -8.04 -6.35 11.65
N LYS A 446 -9.17 -5.79 12.09
CA LYS A 446 -10.48 -6.42 11.93
C LYS A 446 -10.85 -6.61 10.46
N LEU A 447 -10.60 -5.60 9.62
CA LEU A 447 -10.92 -5.64 8.20
C LEU A 447 -10.13 -6.73 7.48
N VAL A 448 -8.81 -6.79 7.66
CA VAL A 448 -7.92 -7.71 6.90
C VAL A 448 -8.04 -9.17 7.38
N THR A 449 -8.63 -9.39 8.55
CA THR A 449 -8.90 -10.73 9.12
C THR A 449 -10.30 -11.26 8.81
N GLU A 450 -11.16 -10.51 8.12
CA GLU A 450 -12.47 -11.01 7.69
C GLU A 450 -12.34 -12.26 6.82
N SER A 451 -13.23 -13.24 7.02
CA SER A 451 -13.17 -14.55 6.35
C SER A 451 -13.27 -14.49 4.82
N LYS A 452 -13.85 -13.42 4.26
CA LYS A 452 -13.92 -13.20 2.81
C LYS A 452 -12.58 -12.80 2.18
N TYR A 453 -11.59 -12.40 2.99
CA TYR A 453 -10.25 -12.03 2.53
C TYR A 453 -9.19 -13.10 2.84
N VAL A 454 -9.62 -14.36 2.99
CA VAL A 454 -8.69 -15.48 3.08
C VAL A 454 -7.95 -15.63 1.75
N VAL A 455 -6.62 -15.55 1.81
CA VAL A 455 -5.76 -15.59 0.63
C VAL A 455 -5.52 -17.01 0.17
N VAL A 456 -5.73 -17.26 -1.12
CA VAL A 456 -5.37 -18.48 -1.83
C VAL A 456 -4.16 -18.20 -2.72
N LYS A 457 -3.02 -18.81 -2.40
CA LYS A 457 -1.77 -18.64 -3.15
C LYS A 457 -1.85 -19.37 -4.48
N ASN A 458 -1.34 -18.75 -5.54
CA ASN A 458 -1.00 -19.45 -6.77
C ASN A 458 0.38 -20.08 -6.56
N ASN A 459 0.43 -21.32 -6.06
CA ASN A 459 1.71 -21.95 -5.70
C ASN A 459 2.69 -22.00 -6.88
N SER A 460 2.22 -22.20 -8.12
CA SER A 460 3.09 -22.22 -9.30
C SER A 460 3.84 -20.90 -9.50
N VAL A 461 3.21 -19.76 -9.22
CA VAL A 461 3.81 -18.44 -9.32
C VAL A 461 4.54 -18.07 -8.03
N TYR A 462 3.86 -18.17 -6.88
CA TYR A 462 4.40 -17.79 -5.57
C TYR A 462 5.70 -18.55 -5.25
N GLU A 463 5.76 -19.86 -5.48
CA GLU A 463 6.97 -20.65 -5.21
C GLU A 463 8.10 -20.34 -6.20
N SER A 464 7.78 -19.99 -7.45
CA SER A 464 8.78 -19.61 -8.47
C SER A 464 9.48 -18.28 -8.22
N ILE A 465 8.96 -17.45 -7.32
CA ILE A 465 9.56 -16.15 -7.00
C ILE A 465 10.75 -16.36 -6.06
N GLU A 466 11.94 -16.13 -6.59
CA GLU A 466 13.20 -16.15 -5.85
C GLU A 466 13.42 -14.82 -5.11
N VAL A 467 13.98 -14.91 -3.90
CA VAL A 467 14.37 -13.73 -3.10
C VAL A 467 15.85 -13.42 -3.25
N LYS A 468 16.65 -14.46 -3.50
CA LYS A 468 18.10 -14.41 -3.61
C LYS A 468 18.53 -13.73 -4.89
#